data_AF-A0A967LL56-F1
#
_entry.id   AF-A0A967LL56-F1
#
_cell.length_a   1.000
_cell.length_b   1.000
_cell.length_c   1.000
_cell.angle_alpha   90.00
_cell.angle_beta   90.00
_cell.angle_gamma   90.00
#
_symmetry.space_group_name_H-M   'P 1'
#
loop_
_entity.id
_entity.type
_entity.pdbx_description
1 polymer ?
#
loop_
_entity_poly.entity_id
_entity_poly.type
_entity_poly.pdbx_seq_one_letter_code
_entity_poly.pdbx_strand_id
1 'polypeptide(L)' 'RMIVCFDISHTQGAELVGSAVVFENGEPNKTEYRRFRIRGEWGNDDYR' A
#
# COMPACT_ATOMS: atom_id res chain seq x y z
N ARG A 1 -11.32 11.57 13.45
CA ARG A 1 -11.66 10.85 12.18
C ARG A 1 -10.35 10.38 11.57
N MET A 2 -10.27 9.12 11.13
CA MET A 2 -9.08 8.55 10.50
C MET A 2 -9.41 8.13 9.07
N ILE A 3 -8.50 8.37 8.15
CA ILE A 3 -8.57 7.90 6.76
C ILE A 3 -7.29 7.12 6.48
N VAL A 4 -7.43 5.93 5.92
CA VAL A 4 -6.31 5.08 5.51
C VAL A 4 -6.47 4.79 4.03
N CYS A 5 -5.44 5.11 3.25
CA CYS A 5 -5.40 4.86 1.82
C CYS A 5 -4.36 3.80 1.52
N PHE A 6 -4.76 2.77 0.77
CA PHE A 6 -3.86 1.72 0.30
C PHE A 6 -3.61 1.89 -1.20
N ASP A 7 -2.36 1.74 -1.60
CA ASP A 7 -1.93 1.72 -2.99
C ASP A 7 -1.12 0.45 -3.26
N ILE A 8 -1.46 -0.26 -4.34
CA ILE A 8 -0.74 -1.43 -4.80
C ILE A 8 -0.05 -1.07 -6.11
N SER A 9 1.27 -1.23 -6.12
CA SER A 9 2.11 -0.90 -7.24
C SER A 9 2.81 -2.15 -7.77
N HIS A 10 2.70 -2.34 -9.09
CA HIS A 10 3.37 -3.40 -9.83
C HIS A 10 4.62 -2.87 -10.53
N THR A 11 5.79 -3.41 -10.20
CA THR A 11 6.97 -3.25 -11.05
C THR A 11 7.01 -4.40 -12.05
N GLN A 12 7.03 -4.07 -13.35
CA GLN A 12 6.94 -5.03 -14.44
C GLN A 12 8.10 -6.04 -14.37
N GLY A 13 7.87 -7.17 -13.69
CA GLY A 13 8.75 -8.34 -13.69
C GLY A 13 9.38 -8.78 -12.36
N ALA A 14 9.15 -8.17 -11.19
CA ALA A 14 9.84 -8.67 -9.98
C ALA A 14 9.14 -8.47 -8.63
N GLU A 15 8.48 -7.35 -8.35
CA GLU A 15 8.05 -7.06 -6.98
C GLU A 15 6.70 -6.34 -6.93
N LEU A 16 5.74 -6.96 -6.24
CA LEU A 16 4.52 -6.30 -5.79
C LEU A 16 4.80 -5.53 -4.50
N VAL A 17 4.46 -4.25 -4.49
CA VAL A 17 4.64 -3.38 -3.33
C VAL A 17 3.31 -2.73 -2.98
N GLY A 18 2.89 -2.88 -1.73
CA GLY A 18 1.78 -2.13 -1.16
C GLY A 18 2.29 -0.94 -0.34
N SER A 19 1.52 0.14 -0.27
CA SER A 19 1.73 1.24 0.66
C SER A 19 0.44 1.62 1.38
N ALA A 20 0.56 2.07 2.62
CA ALA A 20 -0.53 2.64 3.41
C ALA A 20 -0.17 4.05 3.87
N VAL A 21 -1.06 4.98 3.58
CA VAL A 21 -0.96 6.40 3.93
C VAL A 21 -2.07 6.72 4.91
N VAL A 22 -1.74 7.31 6.05
CA VAL A 22 -2.71 7.57 7.13
C VAL A 22 -2.89 9.06 7.31
N PHE A 23 -4.15 9.50 7.36
CA PHE A 23 -4.54 10.84 7.77
C PHE A 23 -5.39 10.76 9.04
N GLU A 24 -5.10 11.64 9.98
CA GLU A 24 -5.83 11.77 11.23
C GLU A 24 -6.30 13.20 11.40
N ASN A 25 -7.62 13.38 11.55
CA ASN A 25 -8.28 14.67 11.67
C ASN A 25 -7.95 15.67 10.54
N GLY A 26 -7.71 15.14 9.34
CA GLY A 26 -7.40 15.94 8.14
C GLY A 26 -5.92 16.16 7.89
N GLU A 27 -5.04 15.78 8.83
CA GLU A 27 -3.60 15.94 8.70
C GLU A 27 -2.87 14.61 8.42
N PRO A 28 -1.80 14.59 7.62
CA PRO A 28 -1.04 13.38 7.37
C PRO A 28 -0.31 12.88 8.63
N ASN A 29 -0.60 11.65 9.05
CA ASN A 29 0.10 10.99 10.15
C ASN A 29 1.19 10.06 9.61
N LYS A 30 2.39 10.63 9.41
CA LYS A 30 3.54 9.93 8.79
C LYS A 30 4.11 8.79 9.64
N THR A 31 3.93 8.81 10.96
CA THR A 31 4.43 7.72 11.83
C THR A 31 3.69 6.42 11.58
N GLU A 32 2.46 6.50 11.08
CA GLU A 32 1.63 5.35 10.74
C GLU A 32 1.74 4.91 9.27
N TYR A 33 2.63 5.52 8.49
CA TYR A 33 2.84 5.05 7.12
C TYR A 33 3.47 3.67 7.14
N ARG A 34 3.04 2.79 6.23
CA ARG A 34 3.59 1.44 6.08
C ARG A 34 3.85 1.15 4.62
N ARG A 35 4.91 0.40 4.37
CA ARG A 35 5.22 -0.20 3.07
C ARG A 35 5.27 -1.70 3.25
N PHE A 36 4.60 -2.41 2.36
CA PHE A 36 4.48 -3.85 2.38
C PHE A 36 5.16 -4.41 1.14
N ARG A 37 5.96 -5.45 1.32
CA ARG A 37 6.38 -6.30 0.20
C ARG A 37 5.39 -7.44 0.12
N ILE A 38 4.65 -7.49 -0.97
CA ILE A 38 3.61 -8.50 -1.18
C ILE A 38 4.29 -9.69 -1.84
N ARG A 39 4.17 -10.86 -1.22
CA ARG A 39 4.83 -12.10 -1.65
C ARG A 39 3.79 -13.07 -2.20
N GLY A 40 4.00 -13.56 -3.42
CA GLY A 40 3.27 -14.69 -4.00
C GLY A 40 3.35 -14.66 -5.53
N GLU A 41 3.08 -15.81 -6.16
CA GLU A 41 3.06 -15.97 -7.63
C GLU A 41 1.71 -15.53 -8.24
N TRP A 42 1.10 -14.51 -7.65
CA TRP A 42 -0.08 -13.86 -8.21
C TRP A 42 0.50 -12.89 -9.24
N GLY A 43 0.14 -13.04 -10.52
CA GLY A 43 0.59 -12.11 -11.56
C GLY A 43 0.08 -10.67 -11.32
N ASN A 44 -0.18 -9.92 -12.38
CA ASN A 44 -0.82 -8.60 -12.29
C ASN A 44 -2.32 -8.68 -11.93
N ASP A 45 -2.69 -9.38 -10.86
CA ASP A 45 -4.07 -9.45 -10.36
C ASP A 45 -4.18 -8.74 -9.01
N ASP A 46 -4.53 -7.45 -9.05
CA ASP A 46 -4.62 -6.54 -7.89
C ASP A 46 -5.75 -6.86 -6.90
N TYR A 47 -6.62 -7.83 -7.21
CA TYR A 47 -7.82 -8.12 -6.42
C TYR A 47 -7.72 -9.35 -5.52
N ARG A 48 -6.58 -10.05 -5.56
CA ARG A 48 -6.43 -11.39 -4.97
C ARG A 48 -5.31 -11.49 -3.94
#